data_AF-A0A1F7UP29-F1
#
_entry.id   AF-A0A1F7UP29-F1
#
_cell.length_a   1.000
_cell.length_b   1.000
_cell.length_c   1.000
_cell.angle_alpha   90.00
_cell.angle_beta   90.00
_cell.angle_gamma   90.00
#
_symmetry.space_group_name_H-M   'P 1'
#
loop_
_entity.id
_entity.type
_entity.pdbx_description
1 polymer ?
#
loop_
_entity_poly.entity_id
_entity_poly.type
_entity_poly.pdbx_seq_one_letter_code
_entity_poly.pdbx_strand_id
1 'polypeptide(L)'
;MFERFTRPPKESPVGTYRLEVISLPEECDWEKYLPLEIRYIFARDAAYKEKIRAILKQGKAIGVRTVKRTPENILKAVHTISVHSQGNYIVTWLPKLLRDKHLPHITSEDRARAKEHGEDLDQAVETIVRDRLRFKRLVLIDEENIGIKPEEQRFMTELSEIIYPLAIDYSVFRVIADNARERTKVAQAIIKALLIVGPIAHVLEKFAAGIGKVFAASADDLLGESAELMALRGSGFTWRELAKRSRILVPVFALATWGAFSVEGLLDEGHIIWGGVVFGLSAVALSLTTAVQSIFMYKRNARKLIRDGKVVLATGQSVNRIAIIQDFTNPARLGLLMGAALAPIAGIGGSLLGLMHNGWVLAGIGSTESIVAGLTVVFADYINEWRFHRKLQLAVKRIG
;
A
#
# COMPACT_ATOMS: atom_id res chain seq x y z
N MET A 1 -4.83 3.71 -31.98
CA MET A 1 -4.37 4.21 -30.66
C MET A 1 -5.50 4.75 -29.77
N PHE A 2 -6.67 5.12 -30.33
CA PHE A 2 -7.83 5.64 -29.57
C PHE A 2 -8.74 4.59 -28.89
N GLU A 3 -8.66 3.30 -29.24
CA GLU A 3 -9.51 2.25 -28.64
C GLU A 3 -9.29 2.01 -27.14
N ARG A 4 -8.17 2.48 -26.57
CA ARG A 4 -7.85 2.26 -25.15
C ARG A 4 -8.66 3.17 -24.21
N PHE A 5 -9.29 4.22 -24.73
CA PHE A 5 -10.06 5.21 -23.97
C PHE A 5 -11.58 5.02 -24.05
N THR A 6 -12.07 4.21 -25.01
CA THR A 6 -13.51 3.94 -25.20
C THR A 6 -13.95 2.58 -24.68
N ARG A 7 -13.00 1.69 -24.35
CA ARG A 7 -13.35 0.41 -23.73
C ARG A 7 -13.73 0.64 -22.26
N PRO A 8 -14.86 0.08 -21.78
CA PRO A 8 -15.14 0.05 -20.37
C PRO A 8 -13.95 -0.60 -19.65
N PRO A 9 -13.61 -0.11 -18.44
CA PRO A 9 -12.47 -0.64 -17.70
C PRO A 9 -12.63 -2.16 -17.54
N LYS A 10 -11.55 -2.92 -17.81
CA LYS A 10 -11.55 -4.40 -17.68
C LYS A 10 -11.93 -4.88 -16.28
N GLU A 11 -11.87 -4.00 -15.29
CA GLU A 11 -12.16 -4.26 -13.90
C GLU A 11 -13.03 -3.14 -13.33
N SER A 12 -14.01 -3.48 -12.49
CA SER A 12 -14.92 -2.50 -11.89
C SER A 12 -14.19 -1.56 -10.93
N PRO A 13 -14.39 -0.24 -11.02
CA PRO A 13 -13.78 0.71 -10.09
C PRO A 13 -14.38 0.65 -8.68
N VAL A 14 -15.58 0.07 -8.51
CA VAL A 14 -16.33 0.06 -7.23
C VAL A 14 -15.93 -1.13 -6.34
N GLY A 15 -15.32 -2.15 -6.93
CA GLY A 15 -14.86 -3.32 -6.19
C GLY A 15 -14.50 -4.46 -7.13
N THR A 16 -13.26 -4.94 -7.00
CA THR A 16 -12.77 -6.11 -7.73
C THR A 16 -12.61 -7.28 -6.77
N TYR A 17 -13.10 -8.43 -7.19
CA TYR A 17 -12.88 -9.69 -6.48
C TYR A 17 -12.49 -10.78 -7.48
N ARG A 18 -11.65 -11.70 -7.02
CA ARG A 18 -11.44 -12.99 -7.69
C ARG A 18 -12.43 -13.98 -7.11
N LEU A 19 -13.01 -14.81 -7.96
CA LEU A 19 -13.88 -15.91 -7.58
C LEU A 19 -13.26 -17.19 -8.15
N GLU A 20 -12.95 -18.14 -7.28
CA GLU A 20 -12.60 -19.51 -7.67
C GLU A 20 -13.80 -20.38 -7.32
N VAL A 21 -14.30 -21.15 -8.29
CA VAL A 21 -15.60 -21.83 -8.19
C VAL A 21 -15.41 -23.33 -8.25
N ILE A 22 -16.19 -24.04 -7.43
CA ILE A 22 -16.41 -25.48 -7.52
C ILE A 22 -17.90 -25.65 -7.75
N SER A 23 -18.28 -26.34 -8.81
CA SER A 23 -19.68 -26.56 -9.19
C SER A 23 -20.06 -28.04 -9.17
N LEU A 24 -19.11 -28.94 -9.38
CA LEU A 24 -19.40 -30.36 -9.52
C LEU A 24 -19.08 -31.14 -8.23
N PRO A 25 -19.98 -32.04 -7.78
CA PRO A 25 -19.76 -32.90 -6.62
C PRO A 25 -18.46 -33.72 -6.67
N GLU A 26 -18.05 -34.11 -7.88
CA GLU A 26 -16.85 -34.88 -8.15
C GLU A 26 -15.60 -34.09 -7.82
N GLU A 27 -15.57 -32.77 -8.05
CA GLU A 27 -14.41 -31.90 -7.81
C GLU A 27 -13.94 -31.97 -6.35
N CYS A 28 -14.83 -32.28 -5.40
CA CYS A 28 -14.51 -32.51 -3.99
C CYS A 28 -13.48 -33.63 -3.76
N ASP A 29 -13.31 -34.55 -4.71
CA ASP A 29 -12.35 -35.65 -4.65
C ASP A 29 -11.01 -35.32 -5.32
N TRP A 30 -10.94 -34.21 -6.06
CA TRP A 30 -9.79 -33.83 -6.87
C TRP A 30 -8.96 -32.77 -6.14
N GLU A 31 -8.32 -33.16 -5.03
CA GLU A 31 -7.67 -32.24 -4.10
C GLU A 31 -6.69 -31.25 -4.76
N LYS A 32 -6.01 -31.68 -5.83
CA LYS A 32 -5.07 -30.83 -6.59
C LYS A 32 -5.72 -29.60 -7.23
N TYR A 33 -7.00 -29.71 -7.61
CA TYR A 33 -7.73 -28.69 -8.36
C TYR A 33 -8.62 -27.82 -7.46
N LEU A 34 -8.79 -28.23 -6.19
CA LEU A 34 -9.54 -27.45 -5.21
C LEU A 34 -8.77 -26.20 -4.76
N PRO A 35 -9.45 -25.06 -4.59
CA PRO A 35 -8.92 -23.90 -3.89
C PRO A 35 -8.35 -24.29 -2.52
N LEU A 36 -7.24 -23.67 -2.12
CA LEU A 36 -6.54 -24.01 -0.87
C LEU A 36 -7.43 -23.84 0.37
N GLU A 37 -8.38 -22.89 0.33
CA GLU A 37 -9.35 -22.64 1.40
C GLU A 37 -10.26 -23.85 1.60
N ILE A 38 -10.75 -24.43 0.50
CA ILE A 38 -11.63 -25.60 0.53
C ILE A 38 -10.86 -26.82 1.00
N ARG A 39 -9.62 -26.98 0.53
CA ARG A 39 -8.71 -28.04 1.02
C ARG A 39 -8.48 -27.94 2.53
N TYR A 40 -8.26 -26.73 3.04
CA TYR A 40 -8.11 -26.50 4.47
C TYR A 40 -9.38 -26.81 5.26
N ILE A 41 -10.56 -26.47 4.74
CA ILE A 41 -11.84 -26.83 5.35
C ILE A 41 -12.02 -28.34 5.40
N PHE A 42 -11.74 -29.04 4.30
CA PHE A 42 -11.85 -30.50 4.22
C PHE A 42 -10.86 -31.20 5.15
N ALA A 43 -9.65 -30.68 5.28
CA ALA A 43 -8.67 -31.20 6.23
C ALA A 43 -9.15 -31.07 7.68
N ARG A 44 -9.83 -29.96 8.01
CA ARG A 44 -10.28 -29.70 9.38
C ARG A 44 -11.43 -30.62 9.82
N ASP A 45 -12.37 -30.90 8.95
CA ASP A 45 -13.46 -31.84 9.22
C ASP A 45 -14.02 -32.44 7.90
N ALA A 46 -13.97 -33.77 7.81
CA ALA A 46 -14.46 -34.52 6.66
C ALA A 46 -15.99 -34.38 6.48
N ALA A 47 -16.75 -34.08 7.54
CA ALA A 47 -18.19 -33.85 7.44
C ALA A 47 -18.52 -32.62 6.57
N TYR A 48 -17.63 -31.62 6.51
CA TYR A 48 -17.82 -30.46 5.63
C TYR A 48 -17.71 -30.83 4.16
N LYS A 49 -16.89 -31.83 3.81
CA LYS A 49 -16.80 -32.34 2.44
C LYS A 49 -18.13 -32.92 1.98
N GLU A 50 -18.77 -33.74 2.80
CA GLU A 50 -20.07 -34.34 2.45
C GLU A 50 -21.19 -33.31 2.39
N LYS A 51 -21.22 -32.34 3.31
CA LYS A 51 -22.20 -31.23 3.25
C LYS A 51 -22.03 -30.36 2.01
N ILE A 52 -20.79 -30.03 1.65
CA ILE A 52 -20.49 -29.29 0.41
C ILE A 52 -20.93 -30.10 -0.81
N ARG A 53 -20.58 -31.38 -0.88
CA ARG A 53 -21.00 -32.27 -1.97
C ARG A 53 -22.53 -32.33 -2.11
N ALA A 54 -23.25 -32.38 -1.00
CA ALA A 54 -24.72 -32.39 -0.99
C ALA A 54 -25.30 -31.08 -1.54
N ILE A 55 -24.68 -29.93 -1.28
CA ILE A 55 -25.07 -28.64 -1.84
C ILE A 55 -24.79 -28.60 -3.35
N LEU A 56 -23.62 -29.08 -3.79
CA LEU A 56 -23.26 -29.11 -5.22
C LEU A 56 -24.23 -29.97 -6.04
N LYS A 57 -24.70 -31.10 -5.48
CA LYS A 57 -25.72 -31.96 -6.10
C LYS A 57 -27.08 -31.29 -6.31
N GLN A 58 -27.34 -30.17 -5.64
CA GLN A 58 -28.60 -29.43 -5.74
C GLN A 58 -28.52 -28.29 -6.78
N GLY A 59 -27.59 -28.35 -7.74
CA GLY A 59 -27.50 -27.32 -8.79
C GLY A 59 -26.94 -25.99 -8.30
N LYS A 60 -26.08 -26.02 -7.27
CA LYS A 60 -25.43 -24.84 -6.69
C LYS A 60 -23.92 -24.99 -6.76
N ALA A 61 -23.22 -23.89 -6.93
CA ALA A 61 -21.76 -23.85 -6.83
C ALA A 61 -21.30 -23.10 -5.59
N ILE A 62 -20.08 -23.41 -5.15
CA ILE A 62 -19.40 -22.71 -4.06
C ILE A 62 -18.23 -21.94 -4.63
N GLY A 63 -18.23 -20.63 -4.38
CA GLY A 63 -17.16 -19.72 -4.75
C GLY A 63 -16.30 -19.31 -3.56
N VAL A 64 -14.98 -19.36 -3.70
CA VAL A 64 -14.04 -18.65 -2.84
C VAL A 64 -13.91 -17.22 -3.36
N ARG A 65 -14.60 -16.29 -2.72
CA ARG A 65 -14.55 -14.86 -3.07
C ARG A 65 -13.40 -14.19 -2.33
N THR A 66 -12.41 -13.71 -3.09
CA THR A 66 -11.26 -12.95 -2.57
C THR A 66 -11.31 -11.52 -3.08
N VAL A 67 -11.40 -10.56 -2.16
CA VAL A 67 -11.36 -9.14 -2.50
C VAL A 67 -9.96 -8.73 -2.94
N LYS A 68 -9.88 -8.06 -4.09
CA LYS A 68 -8.65 -7.47 -4.63
C LYS A 68 -8.47 -6.01 -4.22
N ARG A 69 -9.57 -5.28 -3.98
CA ARG A 69 -9.57 -3.90 -3.45
C ARG A 69 -10.54 -3.76 -2.29
N THR A 70 -10.03 -3.25 -1.17
CA THR A 70 -10.80 -2.97 0.05
C THR A 70 -12.03 -2.12 -0.28
N PRO A 71 -13.23 -2.52 0.18
CA PRO A 71 -14.44 -1.72 0.01
C PRO A 71 -14.26 -0.28 0.54
N GLU A 72 -14.70 0.71 -0.23
CA GLU A 72 -14.48 2.14 0.07
C GLU A 72 -15.10 2.56 1.41
N ASN A 73 -16.21 1.94 1.81
CA ASN A 73 -16.83 2.17 3.13
C ASN A 73 -15.90 1.76 4.29
N ILE A 74 -15.14 0.66 4.14
CA ILE A 74 -14.16 0.23 5.14
C ILE A 74 -12.96 1.19 5.15
N LEU A 75 -12.49 1.60 3.97
CA LEU A 75 -11.39 2.58 3.87
C LEU A 75 -11.75 3.91 4.53
N LYS A 76 -12.97 4.42 4.27
CA LYS A 76 -13.49 5.63 4.91
C LYS A 76 -13.59 5.47 6.43
N ALA A 77 -14.13 4.35 6.91
CA ALA A 77 -14.23 4.10 8.35
C ALA A 77 -12.85 4.04 9.03
N VAL A 78 -11.88 3.36 8.41
CA VAL A 78 -10.49 3.31 8.91
C VAL A 78 -9.87 4.70 8.90
N HIS A 79 -10.12 5.49 7.86
CA HIS A 79 -9.64 6.86 7.76
C HIS A 79 -10.20 7.74 8.89
N THR A 80 -11.51 7.77 9.08
CA THR A 80 -12.21 8.53 10.13
C THR A 80 -11.64 8.23 11.52
N ILE A 81 -11.50 6.94 11.88
CA ILE A 81 -10.92 6.54 13.18
C ILE A 81 -9.45 6.98 13.30
N SER A 82 -8.68 6.79 12.23
CA SER A 82 -7.25 7.15 12.21
C SER A 82 -7.03 8.63 12.43
N VAL A 83 -7.78 9.49 11.73
CA VAL A 83 -7.62 10.94 11.75
C VAL A 83 -8.16 11.54 13.04
N HIS A 84 -9.39 11.20 13.41
CA HIS A 84 -10.08 11.89 14.49
C HIS A 84 -9.71 11.36 15.89
N SER A 85 -9.29 10.10 16.01
CA SER A 85 -9.02 9.47 17.30
C SER A 85 -7.58 8.94 17.46
N GLN A 86 -7.03 8.30 16.42
CA GLN A 86 -5.82 7.49 16.54
C GLN A 86 -4.55 8.16 15.99
N GLY A 87 -4.53 9.48 15.82
CA GLY A 87 -3.31 10.24 15.49
C GLY A 87 -2.62 9.78 14.21
N ASN A 88 -3.39 9.32 13.22
CA ASN A 88 -2.96 8.75 11.94
C ASN A 88 -2.26 7.39 12.03
N TYR A 89 -2.37 6.70 13.17
CA TYR A 89 -1.94 5.32 13.31
C TYR A 89 -3.04 4.36 12.89
N ILE A 90 -2.64 3.25 12.28
CA ILE A 90 -3.50 2.11 11.93
C ILE A 90 -2.97 0.83 12.58
N VAL A 91 -1.64 0.67 12.63
CA VAL A 91 -1.00 -0.58 13.11
C VAL A 91 -1.24 -0.89 14.58
N THR A 92 -1.58 0.11 15.38
CA THR A 92 -1.74 -0.02 16.83
C THR A 92 -3.10 -0.58 17.23
N TRP A 93 -4.12 -0.45 16.37
CA TRP A 93 -5.51 -0.79 16.70
C TRP A 93 -6.20 -1.66 15.65
N LEU A 94 -6.00 -1.42 14.34
CA LEU A 94 -6.75 -2.13 13.30
C LEU A 94 -6.50 -3.64 13.30
N PRO A 95 -5.25 -4.15 13.44
CA PRO A 95 -5.03 -5.58 13.54
C PRO A 95 -5.75 -6.22 14.74
N LYS A 96 -5.79 -5.53 15.88
CA LYS A 96 -6.48 -6.01 17.10
C LYS A 96 -8.00 -5.99 16.93
N LEU A 97 -8.53 -4.96 16.26
CA LEU A 97 -9.96 -4.87 15.95
C LEU A 97 -10.39 -5.99 15.01
N LEU A 98 -9.61 -6.27 13.96
CA LEU A 98 -9.93 -7.33 13.00
C LEU A 98 -9.71 -8.73 13.59
N ARG A 99 -8.66 -8.96 14.37
CA ARG A 99 -8.38 -10.28 14.98
C ARG A 99 -9.31 -10.60 16.14
N ASP A 100 -9.34 -9.69 17.12
CA ASP A 100 -9.86 -9.99 18.46
C ASP A 100 -11.14 -9.21 18.78
N LYS A 101 -11.66 -8.43 17.81
CA LYS A 101 -12.74 -7.45 18.01
C LYS A 101 -12.45 -6.46 19.15
N HIS A 102 -11.16 -6.28 19.46
CA HIS A 102 -10.75 -5.35 20.49
C HIS A 102 -10.95 -3.92 19.98
N LEU A 103 -11.89 -3.21 20.60
CA LEU A 103 -12.27 -1.87 20.16
C LEU A 103 -11.13 -0.87 20.39
N PRO A 104 -10.86 0.04 19.45
CA PRO A 104 -9.94 1.14 19.70
C PRO A 104 -10.44 2.00 20.86
N HIS A 105 -9.54 2.53 21.67
CA HIS A 105 -9.90 3.49 22.72
C HIS A 105 -10.27 4.83 22.08
N ILE A 106 -11.56 5.20 22.13
CA ILE A 106 -12.11 6.44 21.59
C ILE A 106 -12.70 7.27 22.73
N THR A 107 -12.20 8.49 22.92
CA THR A 107 -12.65 9.40 23.98
C THR A 107 -13.89 10.20 23.57
N SER A 108 -14.52 10.90 24.53
CA SER A 108 -15.62 11.83 24.24
C SER A 108 -15.16 13.02 23.38
N GLU A 109 -13.95 13.52 23.62
CA GLU A 109 -13.34 14.59 22.83
C GLU A 109 -13.12 14.18 21.36
N ASP A 110 -12.70 12.93 21.11
CA ASP A 110 -12.55 12.41 19.75
C ASP A 110 -13.90 12.41 19.01
N ARG A 111 -14.97 11.96 19.71
CA ARG A 111 -16.33 11.95 19.16
C ARG A 111 -16.83 13.35 18.85
N ALA A 112 -16.59 14.32 19.73
CA ALA A 112 -16.95 15.70 19.50
C ALA A 112 -16.24 16.25 18.25
N ARG A 113 -14.92 16.01 18.13
CA ARG A 113 -14.13 16.45 16.96
C ARG A 113 -14.59 15.80 15.66
N ALA A 114 -14.95 14.52 15.67
CA ALA A 114 -15.48 13.85 14.48
C ALA A 114 -16.85 14.42 14.07
N LYS A 115 -17.72 14.69 15.05
CA LYS A 115 -19.04 15.30 14.80
C LYS A 115 -18.95 16.70 14.19
N GLU A 116 -17.97 17.52 14.59
CA GLU A 116 -17.70 18.82 13.96
C GLU A 116 -17.44 18.71 12.44
N HIS A 117 -16.97 17.55 11.98
CA HIS A 117 -16.70 17.26 10.57
C HIS A 117 -17.81 16.44 9.90
N GLY A 118 -18.94 16.20 10.58
CA GLY A 118 -20.04 15.38 10.07
C GLY A 118 -19.74 13.87 10.02
N GLU A 119 -18.76 13.41 10.80
CA GLU A 119 -18.35 12.00 10.84
C GLU A 119 -18.72 11.34 12.18
N ASP A 120 -19.01 10.03 12.14
CA ASP A 120 -19.37 9.23 13.31
C ASP A 120 -18.35 8.08 13.53
N LEU A 121 -17.64 8.15 14.66
CA LEU A 121 -16.62 7.17 15.04
C LEU A 121 -17.20 5.82 15.44
N ASP A 122 -18.35 5.79 16.09
CA ASP A 122 -18.97 4.55 16.55
C ASP A 122 -19.55 3.80 15.33
N GLN A 123 -20.17 4.51 14.39
CA GLN A 123 -20.60 3.94 13.10
C GLN A 123 -19.42 3.42 12.25
N ALA A 124 -18.29 4.13 12.28
CA ALA A 124 -17.07 3.69 11.59
C ALA A 124 -16.56 2.35 12.16
N VAL A 125 -16.52 2.21 13.48
CA VAL A 125 -16.13 0.95 14.15
C VAL A 125 -17.08 -0.18 13.77
N GLU A 126 -18.40 0.08 13.84
CA GLU A 126 -19.42 -0.91 13.48
C GLU A 126 -19.26 -1.38 12.02
N THR A 127 -19.03 -0.45 11.10
CA THR A 127 -18.83 -0.75 9.68
C THR A 127 -17.64 -1.70 9.46
N ILE A 128 -16.51 -1.46 10.15
CA ILE A 128 -15.33 -2.32 10.04
C ILE A 128 -15.63 -3.72 10.59
N VAL A 129 -16.23 -3.80 11.78
CA VAL A 129 -16.52 -5.08 12.44
C VAL A 129 -17.53 -5.90 11.64
N ARG A 130 -18.58 -5.27 11.12
CA ARG A 130 -19.61 -5.92 10.30
C ARG A 130 -19.02 -6.48 9.00
N ASP A 131 -18.21 -5.69 8.30
CA ASP A 131 -17.73 -6.06 6.97
C ASP A 131 -16.40 -6.83 6.99
N ARG A 132 -15.84 -7.15 8.18
CA ARG A 132 -14.53 -7.81 8.34
C ARG A 132 -14.39 -9.15 7.63
N LEU A 133 -15.48 -9.91 7.45
CA LEU A 133 -15.48 -11.20 6.75
C LEU A 133 -15.55 -11.04 5.22
N ARG A 134 -15.79 -9.84 4.69
CA ARG A 134 -16.02 -9.63 3.25
C ARG A 134 -14.75 -9.78 2.41
N PHE A 135 -13.57 -9.69 3.01
CA PHE A 135 -12.27 -9.75 2.33
C PHE A 135 -11.96 -11.11 1.72
N LYS A 136 -12.29 -12.18 2.44
CA LYS A 136 -12.17 -13.55 1.96
C LYS A 136 -13.30 -14.37 2.58
N ARG A 137 -14.21 -14.84 1.75
CA ARG A 137 -15.38 -15.62 2.21
C ARG A 137 -15.80 -16.64 1.17
N LEU A 138 -16.50 -17.64 1.64
CA LEU A 138 -17.23 -18.56 0.79
C LEU A 138 -18.59 -17.97 0.45
N VAL A 139 -18.99 -18.12 -0.81
CA VAL A 139 -20.28 -17.68 -1.31
C VAL A 139 -20.93 -18.82 -2.06
N LEU A 140 -22.25 -18.89 -1.98
CA LEU A 140 -23.04 -19.76 -2.83
C LEU A 140 -23.39 -19.03 -4.11
N ILE A 141 -23.36 -19.78 -5.21
CA ILE A 141 -23.78 -19.38 -6.54
C ILE A 141 -24.91 -20.34 -6.89
N ASP A 142 -26.08 -19.78 -7.16
CA ASP A 142 -27.24 -20.54 -7.58
C ASP A 142 -27.17 -20.69 -9.10
N GLU A 143 -26.80 -21.87 -9.59
CA GLU A 143 -26.62 -22.11 -11.03
C GLU A 143 -27.93 -22.45 -11.73
N GLU A 144 -28.85 -23.09 -11.00
CA GLU A 144 -30.14 -23.56 -11.51
C GLU A 144 -31.34 -22.68 -11.11
N ASN A 145 -31.11 -21.53 -10.47
CA ASN A 145 -32.14 -20.59 -9.98
C ASN A 145 -33.14 -21.22 -8.99
N ILE A 146 -32.66 -22.14 -8.15
CA ILE A 146 -33.48 -22.88 -7.16
C ILE A 146 -33.70 -22.04 -5.89
N GLY A 147 -32.87 -21.03 -5.68
CA GLY A 147 -32.83 -20.19 -4.50
C GLY A 147 -31.90 -20.74 -3.42
N ILE A 148 -31.34 -19.81 -2.62
CA ILE A 148 -30.44 -20.11 -1.50
C ILE A 148 -31.26 -20.12 -0.21
N LYS A 149 -31.22 -21.24 0.52
CA LYS A 149 -31.92 -21.39 1.80
C LYS A 149 -31.14 -20.69 2.94
N PRO A 150 -31.83 -20.20 4.00
CA PRO A 150 -31.15 -19.59 5.14
C PRO A 150 -30.12 -20.48 5.82
N GLU A 151 -30.36 -21.80 5.86
CA GLU A 151 -29.44 -22.78 6.43
C GLU A 151 -28.13 -22.88 5.64
N GLU A 152 -28.21 -22.83 4.31
CA GLU A 152 -27.06 -22.86 3.41
C GLU A 152 -26.23 -21.58 3.54
N GLN A 153 -26.91 -20.44 3.72
CA GLN A 153 -26.25 -19.16 3.97
C GLN A 153 -25.54 -19.13 5.34
N ARG A 154 -26.15 -19.72 6.38
CA ARG A 154 -25.50 -19.91 7.69
C ARG A 154 -24.28 -20.81 7.56
N PHE A 155 -24.40 -21.91 6.81
CA PHE A 155 -23.29 -22.83 6.56
C PHE A 155 -22.12 -22.13 5.83
N MET A 156 -22.37 -21.31 4.81
CA MET A 156 -21.30 -20.52 4.18
C MET A 156 -20.62 -19.53 5.13
N THR A 157 -21.38 -18.98 6.08
CA THR A 157 -20.85 -18.09 7.11
C THR A 157 -19.93 -18.87 8.04
N GLU A 158 -20.36 -20.04 8.52
CA GLU A 158 -19.56 -20.96 9.33
C GLU A 158 -18.24 -21.32 8.64
N LEU A 159 -18.30 -21.75 7.37
CA LEU A 159 -17.09 -22.09 6.61
C LEU A 159 -16.16 -20.88 6.42
N SER A 160 -16.73 -19.68 6.26
CA SER A 160 -15.96 -18.44 6.18
C SER A 160 -15.27 -18.08 7.50
N GLU A 161 -15.88 -18.41 8.65
CA GLU A 161 -15.26 -18.23 9.96
C GLU A 161 -14.10 -19.21 10.20
N ILE A 162 -14.15 -20.41 9.62
CA ILE A 162 -13.05 -21.39 9.69
C ILE A 162 -11.76 -20.85 9.04
N ILE A 163 -11.88 -20.20 7.88
CA ILE A 163 -10.73 -19.64 7.15
C ILE A 163 -10.27 -18.29 7.74
N TYR A 164 -11.14 -17.62 8.51
CA TYR A 164 -10.92 -16.25 8.94
C TYR A 164 -9.60 -16.04 9.71
N PRO A 165 -9.22 -16.88 10.71
CA PRO A 165 -7.94 -16.73 11.43
C PRO A 165 -6.71 -16.69 10.51
N LEU A 166 -6.75 -17.38 9.37
CA LEU A 166 -5.69 -17.38 8.37
C LEU A 166 -5.80 -16.19 7.41
N ALA A 167 -7.03 -15.76 7.11
CA ALA A 167 -7.33 -14.65 6.21
C ALA A 167 -7.21 -13.26 6.86
N ILE A 168 -7.16 -13.15 8.19
CA ILE A 168 -7.07 -11.84 8.86
C ILE A 168 -5.80 -11.10 8.47
N ASP A 169 -4.64 -11.78 8.40
CA ASP A 169 -3.39 -11.11 8.01
C ASP A 169 -3.45 -10.57 6.59
N TYR A 170 -4.05 -11.35 5.68
CA TYR A 170 -4.33 -10.90 4.32
C TYR A 170 -5.25 -9.68 4.31
N SER A 171 -6.30 -9.69 5.12
CA SER A 171 -7.29 -8.61 5.23
C SER A 171 -6.69 -7.34 5.82
N VAL A 172 -5.93 -7.45 6.90
CA VAL A 172 -5.19 -6.35 7.54
C VAL A 172 -4.22 -5.74 6.55
N PHE A 173 -3.41 -6.56 5.88
CA PHE A 173 -2.49 -6.08 4.86
C PHE A 173 -3.23 -5.39 3.72
N ARG A 174 -4.33 -5.98 3.21
CA ARG A 174 -5.11 -5.42 2.11
C ARG A 174 -5.69 -4.04 2.47
N VAL A 175 -6.25 -3.90 3.67
CA VAL A 175 -6.75 -2.60 4.16
C VAL A 175 -5.62 -1.58 4.29
N ILE A 176 -4.49 -1.98 4.87
CA ILE A 176 -3.32 -1.10 5.04
C ILE A 176 -2.77 -0.67 3.67
N ALA A 177 -2.57 -1.62 2.76
CA ALA A 177 -2.02 -1.39 1.43
C ALA A 177 -2.97 -0.56 0.56
N ASP A 178 -4.28 -0.83 0.57
CA ASP A 178 -5.24 -0.06 -0.22
C ASP A 178 -5.49 1.33 0.38
N ASN A 179 -5.53 1.46 1.70
CA ASN A 179 -5.56 2.78 2.35
C ASN A 179 -4.31 3.60 2.01
N ALA A 180 -3.15 2.95 1.88
CA ALA A 180 -1.93 3.59 1.39
C ALA A 180 -2.00 3.91 -0.12
N ARG A 181 -2.62 3.05 -0.94
CA ARG A 181 -2.73 3.16 -2.40
C ARG A 181 -3.74 4.23 -2.84
N GLU A 182 -4.88 4.37 -2.16
CA GLU A 182 -5.80 5.51 -2.38
C GLU A 182 -5.10 6.85 -2.10
N ARG A 183 -4.14 6.85 -1.16
CA ARG A 183 -3.30 8.00 -0.86
C ARG A 183 -2.12 8.19 -1.84
N THR A 184 -1.84 7.22 -2.72
CA THR A 184 -0.66 7.23 -3.61
C THR A 184 -0.96 6.84 -5.07
N LYS A 185 -2.02 7.44 -5.69
CA LYS A 185 -2.24 7.43 -7.16
C LYS A 185 -1.04 7.93 -8.02
N VAL A 186 0.00 8.38 -7.33
CA VAL A 186 1.23 9.02 -7.74
C VAL A 186 2.15 8.07 -8.52
N ALA A 187 2.26 6.79 -8.14
CA ALA A 187 3.20 5.85 -8.78
C ALA A 187 2.96 5.64 -10.28
N GLN A 188 1.70 5.66 -10.73
CA GLN A 188 1.35 5.57 -12.15
C GLN A 188 1.51 6.90 -12.89
N ALA A 189 1.42 8.04 -12.19
CA ALA A 189 1.66 9.36 -12.75
C ALA A 189 3.17 9.58 -12.99
N ILE A 190 4.02 9.07 -12.11
CA ILE A 190 5.48 9.20 -12.22
C ILE A 190 6.05 8.44 -13.43
N ILE A 191 5.64 7.18 -13.65
CA ILE A 191 6.09 6.43 -14.84
C ILE A 191 5.66 7.13 -16.14
N LYS A 192 4.51 7.81 -16.14
CA LYS A 192 4.07 8.63 -17.28
C LYS A 192 4.87 9.94 -17.38
N ALA A 193 5.29 10.51 -16.25
CA ALA A 193 6.13 11.70 -16.22
C ALA A 193 7.52 11.43 -16.85
N LEU A 194 8.09 10.24 -16.67
CA LEU A 194 9.37 9.86 -17.31
C LEU A 194 9.38 9.98 -18.85
N LEU A 195 8.24 9.69 -19.50
CA LEU A 195 8.09 9.84 -20.95
C LEU A 195 8.12 11.31 -21.41
N ILE A 196 7.90 12.25 -20.49
CA ILE A 196 7.91 13.69 -20.72
C ILE A 196 9.23 14.30 -20.24
N VAL A 197 9.73 13.87 -19.08
CA VAL A 197 10.96 14.38 -18.46
C VAL A 197 12.20 14.02 -19.29
N GLY A 198 12.29 12.79 -19.81
CA GLY A 198 13.44 12.34 -20.61
C GLY A 198 13.72 13.21 -21.86
N PRO A 199 12.73 13.41 -22.74
CA PRO A 199 12.89 14.29 -23.90
C PRO A 199 13.25 15.73 -23.53
N ILE A 200 12.60 16.31 -22.52
CA ILE A 200 12.85 17.70 -22.11
C ILE A 200 14.25 17.84 -21.51
N ALA A 201 14.64 16.93 -20.61
CA ALA A 201 15.99 16.90 -20.05
C ALA A 201 17.05 16.75 -21.15
N HIS A 202 16.78 15.94 -22.18
CA HIS A 202 17.72 15.72 -23.28
C HIS A 202 17.90 16.98 -24.15
N VAL A 203 16.81 17.69 -24.43
CA VAL A 203 16.87 18.96 -25.16
C VAL A 203 17.57 20.04 -24.33
N LEU A 204 17.25 20.14 -23.04
CA LEU A 204 17.86 21.12 -22.12
C LEU A 204 19.35 20.89 -21.94
N GLU A 205 19.78 19.63 -21.79
CA GLU A 205 21.20 19.28 -21.67
C GLU A 205 21.99 19.62 -22.93
N LYS A 206 21.37 19.49 -24.11
CA LYS A 206 21.98 19.90 -25.38
C LYS A 206 22.04 21.41 -25.58
N PHE A 207 21.11 22.16 -24.99
CA PHE A 207 21.08 23.61 -25.09
C PHE A 207 22.10 24.26 -24.16
N ALA A 208 22.21 23.77 -22.92
CA ALA A 208 23.22 24.19 -21.97
C ALA A 208 23.54 23.05 -20.99
N ALA A 209 24.81 22.67 -20.93
CA ALA A 209 25.31 21.62 -20.06
C ALA A 209 24.91 21.89 -18.59
N GLY A 210 24.41 20.86 -17.92
CA GLY A 210 23.94 20.94 -16.53
C GLY A 210 22.47 21.36 -16.34
N ILE A 211 21.84 22.07 -17.29
CA ILE A 211 20.42 22.45 -17.16
C ILE A 211 19.52 21.21 -17.25
N GLY A 212 19.83 20.26 -18.13
CA GLY A 212 19.09 19.00 -18.22
C GLY A 212 19.25 18.16 -16.95
N LYS A 213 20.43 18.16 -16.32
CA LYS A 213 20.69 17.52 -15.02
C LYS A 213 19.83 18.13 -13.91
N VAL A 214 19.80 19.46 -13.80
CA VAL A 214 18.97 20.16 -12.81
C VAL A 214 17.49 19.86 -13.03
N PHE A 215 17.02 19.93 -14.27
CA PHE A 215 15.64 19.62 -14.60
C PHE A 215 15.27 18.16 -14.26
N ALA A 216 16.11 17.20 -14.64
CA ALA A 216 15.89 15.78 -14.37
C ALA A 216 15.90 15.47 -12.87
N ALA A 217 16.84 16.05 -12.10
CA ALA A 217 16.92 15.88 -10.65
C ALA A 217 15.74 16.54 -9.91
N SER A 218 15.23 17.66 -10.42
CA SER A 218 14.15 18.40 -9.76
C SER A 218 12.75 17.91 -10.13
N ALA A 219 12.55 17.44 -11.36
CA ALA A 219 11.21 17.17 -11.89
C ALA A 219 10.52 16.04 -11.14
N ASP A 220 11.21 14.91 -10.92
CA ASP A 220 10.59 13.80 -10.20
C ASP A 220 10.49 14.07 -8.69
N ASP A 221 11.52 14.67 -8.10
CA ASP A 221 11.58 14.99 -6.67
C ASP A 221 10.49 16.01 -6.27
N LEU A 222 10.23 17.03 -7.09
CA LEU A 222 9.14 17.99 -6.87
C LEU A 222 7.75 17.36 -7.05
N LEU A 223 7.58 16.49 -8.05
CA LEU A 223 6.32 15.77 -8.25
C LEU A 223 6.07 14.81 -7.07
N GLY A 224 7.10 14.08 -6.62
CA GLY A 224 7.09 13.24 -5.44
C GLY A 224 6.74 14.00 -4.16
N GLU A 225 7.38 15.14 -3.92
CA GLU A 225 7.11 15.97 -2.74
C GLU A 225 5.69 16.54 -2.76
N SER A 226 5.24 17.03 -3.91
CA SER A 226 3.87 17.56 -4.04
C SER A 226 2.82 16.47 -3.73
N ALA A 227 3.08 15.26 -4.19
CA ALA A 227 2.27 14.09 -3.93
C ALA A 227 2.30 13.68 -2.45
N GLU A 228 3.46 13.70 -1.81
CA GLU A 228 3.57 13.41 -0.38
C GLU A 228 2.89 14.48 0.48
N LEU A 229 3.02 15.76 0.13
CA LEU A 229 2.28 16.84 0.78
C LEU A 229 0.76 16.64 0.67
N MET A 230 0.27 16.22 -0.49
CA MET A 230 -1.14 15.87 -0.67
C MET A 230 -1.52 14.62 0.13
N ALA A 231 -0.67 13.60 0.20
CA ALA A 231 -0.92 12.39 0.98
C ALA A 231 -0.93 12.67 2.50
N LEU A 232 -0.06 13.55 2.99
CA LEU A 232 -0.05 14.00 4.38
C LEU A 232 -1.26 14.90 4.69
N ARG A 233 -1.63 15.80 3.78
CA ARG A 233 -2.86 16.61 3.89
C ARG A 233 -4.09 15.71 3.96
N GLY A 234 -4.16 14.73 3.06
CA GLY A 234 -5.18 13.68 3.06
C GLY A 234 -5.08 12.72 4.23
N SER A 235 -3.99 12.74 5.00
CA SER A 235 -3.85 12.04 6.29
C SER A 235 -4.18 12.95 7.48
N GLY A 236 -4.87 14.08 7.27
CA GLY A 236 -5.37 14.93 8.36
C GLY A 236 -4.38 15.96 8.91
N PHE A 237 -3.16 16.06 8.38
CA PHE A 237 -2.26 17.17 8.73
C PHE A 237 -2.78 18.49 8.14
N THR A 238 -2.61 19.59 8.87
CA THR A 238 -3.08 20.92 8.44
C THR A 238 -2.10 21.60 7.48
N TRP A 239 -2.58 22.50 6.61
CA TRP A 239 -1.70 23.29 5.73
C TRP A 239 -0.66 24.11 6.50
N ARG A 240 -1.00 24.57 7.72
CA ARG A 240 -0.05 25.27 8.58
C ARG A 240 1.08 24.35 9.09
N GLU A 241 0.78 23.09 9.37
CA GLU A 241 1.80 22.10 9.75
C GLU A 241 2.68 21.71 8.56
N LEU A 242 2.09 21.54 7.38
CA LEU A 242 2.83 21.23 6.15
C LEU A 242 3.69 22.42 5.70
N ALA A 243 3.18 23.66 5.79
CA ALA A 243 3.93 24.85 5.44
C ALA A 243 5.17 25.06 6.33
N LYS A 244 5.18 24.58 7.57
CA LYS A 244 6.40 24.61 8.41
C LYS A 244 7.53 23.77 7.82
N ARG A 245 7.22 22.79 6.98
CA ARG A 245 8.22 21.94 6.29
C ARG A 245 8.99 22.71 5.22
N SER A 246 8.43 23.78 4.65
CA SER A 246 9.11 24.59 3.63
C SER A 246 10.42 25.21 4.14
N ARG A 247 10.53 25.47 5.45
CA ARG A 247 11.77 25.92 6.10
C ARG A 247 12.93 24.93 5.95
N ILE A 248 12.64 23.66 5.72
CA ILE A 248 13.63 22.61 5.48
C ILE A 248 13.67 22.27 3.99
N LEU A 249 12.51 22.16 3.33
CA LEU A 249 12.44 21.79 1.91
C LEU A 249 13.11 22.83 0.99
N VAL A 250 12.95 24.13 1.26
CA VAL A 250 13.56 25.18 0.41
C VAL A 250 15.09 25.12 0.45
N PRO A 251 15.76 25.07 1.62
CA PRO A 251 17.20 24.85 1.67
C PRO A 251 17.65 23.54 1.01
N VAL A 252 16.92 22.45 1.20
CA VAL A 252 17.24 21.15 0.59
C VAL A 252 17.12 21.22 -0.94
N PHE A 253 16.08 21.87 -1.46
CA PHE A 253 15.92 22.10 -2.89
C PHE A 253 17.06 22.93 -3.48
N ALA A 254 17.46 23.99 -2.77
CA ALA A 254 18.61 24.81 -3.18
C ALA A 254 19.91 23.99 -3.19
N LEU A 255 20.13 23.15 -2.17
CA LEU A 255 21.29 22.25 -2.09
C LEU A 255 21.29 21.21 -3.22
N ALA A 256 20.13 20.62 -3.51
CA ALA A 256 19.94 19.66 -4.60
C ALA A 256 20.20 20.30 -5.97
N THR A 257 19.68 21.51 -6.17
CA THR A 257 19.92 22.29 -7.40
C THR A 257 21.40 22.59 -7.58
N TRP A 258 22.06 23.05 -6.51
CA TRP A 258 23.50 23.31 -6.52
C TRP A 258 24.32 22.05 -6.79
N GLY A 259 23.96 20.93 -6.16
CA GLY A 259 24.59 19.63 -6.39
C GLY A 259 24.43 19.18 -7.85
N ALA A 260 23.24 19.31 -8.44
CA ALA A 260 23.01 18.96 -9.84
C ALA A 260 23.84 19.82 -10.81
N PHE A 261 24.04 21.11 -10.51
CA PHE A 261 24.91 21.98 -11.30
C PHE A 261 26.40 21.65 -11.17
N SER A 262 26.85 21.21 -9.98
CA SER A 262 28.27 20.90 -9.76
C SER A 262 28.72 19.60 -10.41
N VAL A 263 27.79 18.77 -10.89
CA VAL A 263 28.09 17.51 -11.59
C VAL A 263 29.00 17.74 -12.79
N GLU A 264 28.75 18.77 -13.61
CA GLU A 264 29.56 18.98 -14.83
C GLU A 264 31.02 19.27 -14.50
N GLY A 265 31.25 20.18 -13.53
CA GLY A 265 32.61 20.48 -13.06
C GLY A 265 33.32 19.24 -12.51
N LEU A 266 32.60 18.38 -11.76
CA LEU A 266 33.17 17.12 -11.26
C LEU A 266 33.51 16.14 -12.39
N LEU A 267 32.73 16.10 -13.47
CA LEU A 267 33.03 15.24 -14.61
C LEU A 267 34.24 15.77 -15.39
N ASP A 268 34.32 17.08 -15.61
CA ASP A 268 35.42 17.74 -16.32
C ASP A 268 36.76 17.61 -15.57
N GLU A 269 36.73 17.67 -14.24
CA GLU A 269 37.91 17.46 -13.38
C GLU A 269 38.32 15.97 -13.26
N GLY A 270 37.61 15.05 -13.93
CA GLY A 270 37.89 13.61 -13.90
C GLY A 270 37.38 12.89 -12.65
N HIS A 271 36.61 13.57 -11.79
CA HIS A 271 35.97 12.99 -10.61
C HIS A 271 34.67 12.24 -10.94
N ILE A 272 34.76 11.28 -11.86
CA ILE A 272 33.62 10.57 -12.48
C ILE A 272 32.69 9.93 -11.44
N ILE A 273 33.25 9.24 -10.43
CA ILE A 273 32.43 8.56 -9.41
C ILE A 273 31.67 9.59 -8.56
N TRP A 274 32.33 10.69 -8.20
CA TRP A 274 31.72 11.75 -7.38
C TRP A 274 30.63 12.50 -8.15
N GLY A 275 30.82 12.79 -9.44
CA GLY A 275 29.78 13.36 -10.29
C GLY A 275 28.50 12.51 -10.28
N GLY A 276 28.66 11.18 -10.37
CA GLY A 276 27.54 10.24 -10.25
C GLY A 276 26.87 10.23 -8.88
N VAL A 277 27.64 10.19 -7.79
CA VAL A 277 27.12 10.23 -6.42
C VAL A 277 26.35 11.53 -6.16
N VAL A 278 26.92 12.67 -6.52
CA VAL A 278 26.33 13.99 -6.30
C VAL A 278 25.04 14.12 -7.09
N PHE A 279 25.01 13.66 -8.35
CA PHE A 279 23.77 13.66 -9.13
C PHE A 279 22.69 12.79 -8.50
N GLY A 280 23.03 11.55 -8.12
CA GLY A 280 22.09 10.61 -7.52
C GLY A 280 21.53 11.09 -6.18
N LEU A 281 22.33 11.73 -5.34
CA LEU A 281 21.86 12.34 -4.08
C LEU A 281 20.99 13.57 -4.34
N SER A 282 21.37 14.40 -5.31
CA SER A 282 20.60 15.61 -5.67
C SER A 282 19.21 15.27 -6.19
N ALA A 283 19.10 14.16 -6.93
CA ALA A 283 17.83 13.69 -7.49
C ALA A 283 16.80 13.18 -6.48
N VAL A 284 17.20 12.87 -5.24
CA VAL A 284 16.33 12.27 -4.21
C VAL A 284 16.38 13.05 -2.89
N ALA A 285 16.88 14.29 -2.93
CA ALA A 285 17.20 15.04 -1.73
C ALA A 285 15.94 15.44 -0.96
N LEU A 286 14.88 15.92 -1.65
CA LEU A 286 13.64 16.34 -1.00
C LEU A 286 12.88 15.14 -0.48
N SER A 287 12.70 14.12 -1.30
CA SER A 287 11.98 12.91 -0.92
C SER A 287 12.62 12.17 0.27
N LEU A 288 13.95 12.04 0.31
CA LEU A 288 14.66 11.48 1.45
C LEU A 288 14.44 12.31 2.72
N THR A 289 14.51 13.64 2.59
CA THR A 289 14.22 14.56 3.70
C THR A 289 12.80 14.38 4.22
N THR A 290 11.86 14.18 3.31
CA THR A 290 10.43 14.03 3.60
C THR A 290 10.12 12.71 4.28
N ALA A 291 10.71 11.61 3.80
CA ALA A 291 10.65 10.30 4.45
C ALA A 291 11.25 10.32 5.87
N VAL A 292 12.31 11.09 6.10
CA VAL A 292 12.87 11.26 7.45
C VAL A 292 11.95 12.09 8.35
N GLN A 293 11.39 13.18 7.83
CA GLN A 293 10.47 14.05 8.58
C GLN A 293 9.18 13.33 9.00
N SER A 294 8.63 12.47 8.16
CA SER A 294 7.42 11.70 8.50
C SER A 294 7.64 10.80 9.71
N ILE A 295 8.80 10.14 9.83
CA ILE A 295 9.14 9.32 11.00
C ILE A 295 9.08 10.17 12.29
N PHE A 296 9.60 11.40 12.25
CA PHE A 296 9.53 12.30 13.41
C PHE A 296 8.10 12.74 13.74
N MET A 297 7.28 13.02 12.73
CA MET A 297 5.86 13.35 12.90
C MET A 297 5.09 12.17 13.53
N TYR A 298 5.29 10.96 13.01
CA TYR A 298 4.71 9.74 13.58
C TYR A 298 5.21 9.49 15.00
N LYS A 299 6.49 9.66 15.28
CA LYS A 299 7.04 9.53 16.64
C LYS A 299 6.39 10.50 17.63
N ARG A 300 6.14 11.75 17.21
CA ARG A 300 5.40 12.73 18.03
C ARG A 300 3.98 12.26 18.31
N ASN A 301 3.27 11.78 17.29
CA ASN A 301 1.90 11.29 17.44
C ASN A 301 1.85 10.03 18.33
N ALA A 302 2.79 9.09 18.20
CA ALA A 302 2.85 7.90 19.07
C ALA A 302 3.03 8.29 20.55
N ARG A 303 3.92 9.25 20.85
CA ARG A 303 4.08 9.75 22.23
C ARG A 303 2.78 10.32 22.79
N LYS A 304 2.01 11.03 21.96
CA LYS A 304 0.70 11.56 22.34
C LYS A 304 -0.29 10.42 22.62
N LEU A 305 -0.41 9.45 21.73
CA LEU A 305 -1.31 8.30 21.91
C LEU A 305 -1.00 7.47 23.16
N ILE A 306 0.29 7.32 23.51
CA ILE A 306 0.72 6.64 24.73
C ILE A 306 0.32 7.46 25.97
N ARG A 307 0.55 8.78 25.94
CA ARG A 307 0.14 9.68 27.02
C ARG A 307 -1.37 9.66 27.25
N ASP A 308 -2.13 9.61 26.16
CA ASP A 308 -3.60 9.60 26.19
C ASP A 308 -4.15 8.20 26.53
N GLY A 309 -3.31 7.22 26.85
CA GLY A 309 -3.71 5.85 27.21
C GLY A 309 -4.30 5.02 26.06
N LYS A 310 -4.23 5.51 24.82
CA LYS A 310 -4.80 4.84 23.64
C LYS A 310 -3.91 3.73 23.09
N VAL A 311 -2.59 3.81 23.36
CA VAL A 311 -1.61 2.80 22.94
C VAL A 311 -0.79 2.37 24.15
N VAL A 312 -0.85 1.06 24.45
CA VAL A 312 0.02 0.42 25.44
C VAL A 312 1.16 -0.27 24.71
N LEU A 313 2.39 0.13 25.04
CA LEU A 313 3.60 -0.52 24.52
C LEU A 313 3.80 -1.86 25.24
N ALA A 314 4.03 -2.92 24.47
CA ALA A 314 4.47 -4.19 25.05
C ALA A 314 5.90 -4.05 25.61
N THR A 315 6.25 -4.89 26.58
CA THR A 315 7.61 -4.91 27.18
C THR A 315 8.67 -5.04 26.09
N GLY A 316 9.63 -4.10 26.05
CA GLY A 316 10.70 -4.06 25.04
C GLY A 316 10.35 -3.40 23.70
N GLN A 317 9.11 -2.91 23.49
CA GLN A 317 8.78 -2.09 22.33
C GLN A 317 9.14 -0.61 22.55
N SER A 318 9.85 -0.02 21.57
CA SER A 318 10.18 1.40 21.59
C SER A 318 9.21 2.22 20.74
N VAL A 319 9.00 3.48 21.12
CA VAL A 319 8.21 4.46 20.35
C VAL A 319 8.76 4.61 18.92
N ASN A 320 10.10 4.60 18.78
CA ASN A 320 10.75 4.69 17.47
C ASN A 320 10.35 3.51 16.58
N ARG A 321 10.31 2.30 17.13
CA ARG A 321 9.94 1.10 16.38
C ARG A 321 8.51 1.20 15.85
N ILE A 322 7.56 1.66 16.66
CA ILE A 322 6.16 1.80 16.23
C ILE A 322 6.00 2.89 15.18
N ALA A 323 6.70 4.01 15.31
CA ALA A 323 6.68 5.08 14.32
C ALA A 323 7.24 4.63 12.96
N ILE A 324 8.37 3.92 12.98
CA ILE A 324 8.99 3.33 11.78
C ILE A 324 8.05 2.31 11.14
N ILE A 325 7.47 1.41 11.92
CA ILE A 325 6.52 0.40 11.41
C ILE A 325 5.30 1.09 10.79
N GLN A 326 4.76 2.13 11.44
CA GLN A 326 3.61 2.86 10.91
C GLN A 326 3.95 3.56 9.58
N ASP A 327 5.11 4.20 9.48
CA ASP A 327 5.51 4.90 8.26
C ASP A 327 5.70 3.91 7.10
N PHE A 328 6.40 2.80 7.34
CA PHE A 328 6.65 1.74 6.34
C PHE A 328 5.52 0.73 6.18
N THR A 329 4.35 0.98 6.78
CA THR A 329 3.15 0.22 6.39
C THR A 329 2.68 0.53 4.99
N ASN A 330 3.04 1.70 4.47
CA ASN A 330 2.87 2.02 3.06
C ASN A 330 4.04 1.43 2.26
N PRO A 331 3.82 0.41 1.41
CA PRO A 331 4.90 -0.18 0.60
C PRO A 331 5.57 0.84 -0.32
N ALA A 332 4.85 1.88 -0.78
CA ALA A 332 5.43 2.94 -1.58
C ALA A 332 6.49 3.71 -0.79
N ARG A 333 6.23 4.06 0.49
CA ARG A 333 7.20 4.77 1.35
C ARG A 333 8.46 3.95 1.61
N LEU A 334 8.32 2.64 1.78
CA LEU A 334 9.49 1.75 1.90
C LEU A 334 10.31 1.76 0.61
N GLY A 335 9.64 1.67 -0.54
CA GLY A 335 10.31 1.70 -1.83
C GLY A 335 10.93 3.06 -2.16
N LEU A 336 10.35 4.18 -1.69
CA LEU A 336 10.94 5.51 -1.77
C LEU A 336 12.28 5.53 -1.01
N LEU A 337 12.32 5.09 0.26
CA LEU A 337 13.56 5.03 1.03
C LEU A 337 14.61 4.12 0.37
N MET A 338 14.21 2.93 -0.10
CA MET A 338 15.11 2.01 -0.79
C MET A 338 15.65 2.62 -2.09
N GLY A 339 14.80 3.28 -2.86
CA GLY A 339 15.17 3.90 -4.12
C GLY A 339 16.07 5.12 -3.93
N ALA A 340 15.86 5.91 -2.88
CA ALA A 340 16.77 6.99 -2.48
C ALA A 340 18.17 6.45 -2.13
N ALA A 341 18.26 5.29 -1.46
CA ALA A 341 19.54 4.64 -1.20
C ALA A 341 20.22 4.09 -2.47
N LEU A 342 19.45 3.74 -3.50
CA LEU A 342 19.95 3.22 -4.78
C LEU A 342 20.29 4.32 -5.79
N ALA A 343 19.74 5.53 -5.65
CA ALA A 343 19.96 6.62 -6.59
C ALA A 343 21.44 7.02 -6.77
N PRO A 344 22.29 7.08 -5.72
CA PRO A 344 23.73 7.30 -5.89
C PRO A 344 24.41 6.19 -6.70
N ILE A 345 23.98 4.94 -6.53
CA ILE A 345 24.53 3.81 -7.29
C ILE A 345 24.14 3.91 -8.77
N ALA A 346 22.88 4.27 -9.06
CA ALA A 346 22.43 4.54 -10.42
C ALA A 346 23.20 5.71 -11.06
N GLY A 347 23.45 6.77 -10.29
CA GLY A 347 24.27 7.91 -10.70
C GLY A 347 25.72 7.54 -11.03
N ILE A 348 26.37 6.74 -10.16
CA ILE A 348 27.71 6.20 -10.43
C ILE A 348 27.70 5.41 -11.75
N GLY A 349 26.71 4.54 -11.94
CA GLY A 349 26.57 3.75 -13.17
C GLY A 349 26.45 4.62 -14.43
N GLY A 350 25.58 5.63 -14.41
CA GLY A 350 25.43 6.58 -15.52
C GLY A 350 26.72 7.36 -15.82
N SER A 351 27.46 7.73 -14.78
CA SER A 351 28.72 8.46 -14.90
C SER A 351 29.85 7.60 -15.46
N LEU A 352 30.04 6.39 -14.95
CA LEU A 352 31.07 5.45 -15.43
C LEU A 352 30.86 5.04 -16.89
N LEU A 353 29.60 4.99 -17.35
CA LEU A 353 29.26 4.72 -18.74
C LEU A 353 29.39 5.96 -19.65
N GLY A 354 29.72 7.14 -19.10
CA GLY A 354 29.81 8.39 -19.85
C GLY A 354 28.46 8.90 -20.37
N LEU A 355 27.34 8.46 -19.78
CA LEU A 355 25.99 8.74 -20.28
C LEU A 355 25.29 9.92 -19.60
N MET A 356 26.00 10.69 -18.78
CA MET A 356 25.46 11.83 -18.02
C MET A 356 25.10 13.04 -18.89
N HIS A 357 25.35 13.00 -20.20
CA HIS A 357 24.87 13.97 -21.19
C HIS A 357 23.53 13.55 -21.83
N ASN A 358 23.05 12.34 -21.56
CA ASN A 358 21.83 11.81 -22.15
C ASN A 358 20.64 12.02 -21.20
N GLY A 359 19.73 12.93 -21.58
CA GLY A 359 18.52 13.22 -20.79
C GLY A 359 17.64 12.02 -20.45
N TRP A 360 17.65 10.93 -21.22
CA TRP A 360 16.93 9.70 -20.86
C TRP A 360 17.58 8.97 -19.68
N VAL A 361 18.91 8.96 -19.64
CA VAL A 361 19.68 8.36 -18.55
C VAL A 361 19.56 9.24 -17.30
N LEU A 362 19.64 10.57 -17.47
CA LEU A 362 19.40 11.52 -16.38
C LEU A 362 18.00 11.38 -15.80
N ALA A 363 16.96 11.27 -16.63
CA ALA A 363 15.60 11.04 -16.16
C ALA A 363 15.44 9.67 -15.48
N GLY A 364 16.05 8.61 -16.03
CA GLY A 364 16.03 7.28 -15.42
C GLY A 364 16.66 7.25 -14.04
N ILE A 365 17.83 7.87 -13.88
CA ILE A 365 18.50 8.01 -12.58
C ILE A 365 17.69 8.92 -11.65
N GLY A 366 17.20 10.04 -12.17
CA GLY A 366 16.33 11.00 -11.47
C GLY A 366 15.08 10.36 -10.88
N SER A 367 14.53 9.35 -11.55
CA SER A 367 13.35 8.61 -11.10
C SER A 367 13.62 7.26 -10.47
N THR A 368 14.88 6.97 -10.08
CA THR A 368 15.24 5.70 -9.42
C THR A 368 14.33 5.43 -8.23
N GLU A 369 14.08 6.46 -7.43
CA GLU A 369 13.23 6.40 -6.26
C GLU A 369 11.81 5.91 -6.58
N SER A 370 11.18 6.61 -7.52
CA SER A 370 9.81 6.36 -7.93
C SER A 370 9.63 5.01 -8.63
N ILE A 371 10.61 4.58 -9.41
CA ILE A 371 10.64 3.25 -10.04
C ILE A 371 10.66 2.17 -8.94
N VAL A 372 11.56 2.30 -7.96
CA VAL A 372 11.68 1.34 -6.85
C VAL A 372 10.42 1.36 -5.98
N ALA A 373 9.82 2.52 -5.72
CA ALA A 373 8.54 2.63 -5.03
C ALA A 373 7.41 1.90 -5.77
N GLY A 374 7.29 2.11 -7.09
CA GLY A 374 6.30 1.44 -7.92
C GLY A 374 6.47 -0.09 -7.92
N LEU A 375 7.70 -0.58 -8.07
CA LEU A 375 8.01 -2.00 -8.00
C LEU A 375 7.71 -2.59 -6.61
N THR A 376 8.05 -1.87 -5.54
CA THR A 376 7.81 -2.31 -4.16
C THR A 376 6.33 -2.52 -3.89
N VAL A 377 5.45 -1.64 -4.39
CA VAL A 377 4.00 -1.82 -4.28
C VAL A 377 3.52 -3.09 -4.99
N VAL A 378 3.99 -3.33 -6.22
CA VAL A 378 3.63 -4.52 -7.00
C VAL A 378 4.10 -5.80 -6.31
N PHE A 379 5.36 -5.83 -5.84
CA PHE A 379 5.90 -6.98 -5.13
C PHE A 379 5.22 -7.20 -3.78
N ALA A 380 4.84 -6.14 -3.06
CA ALA A 380 4.16 -6.28 -1.78
C ALA A 380 2.80 -6.97 -1.90
N ASP A 381 2.02 -6.66 -2.95
CA ASP A 381 0.77 -7.36 -3.27
C ASP A 381 1.02 -8.86 -3.52
N TYR A 382 2.02 -9.20 -4.33
CA TYR A 382 2.38 -10.59 -4.64
C TYR A 382 2.88 -11.36 -3.40
N ILE A 383 3.76 -10.74 -2.60
CA ILE A 383 4.31 -11.34 -1.38
C ILE A 383 3.21 -11.63 -0.36
N ASN A 384 2.24 -10.73 -0.20
CA ASN A 384 1.15 -10.93 0.74
C ASN A 384 0.25 -12.11 0.33
N GLU A 385 -0.10 -12.19 -0.96
CA GLU A 385 -0.85 -13.32 -1.50
C GLU A 385 -0.08 -14.63 -1.30
N TRP A 386 1.20 -14.65 -1.64
CA TRP A 386 2.06 -15.82 -1.44
C TRP A 386 2.15 -16.24 0.03
N ARG A 387 2.32 -15.30 0.97
CA ARG A 387 2.36 -15.59 2.42
C ARG A 387 1.08 -16.25 2.91
N PHE A 388 -0.07 -15.78 2.44
CA PHE A 388 -1.36 -16.35 2.79
C PHE A 388 -1.50 -17.78 2.26
N HIS A 389 -1.20 -18.02 0.97
CA HIS A 389 -1.25 -19.37 0.39
C HIS A 389 -0.27 -20.32 1.08
N ARG A 390 0.93 -19.85 1.43
CA ARG A 390 1.92 -20.64 2.18
C ARG A 390 1.42 -21.00 3.57
N LYS A 391 0.75 -20.08 4.30
CA LYS A 391 0.15 -20.38 5.61
C LYS A 391 -0.96 -21.42 5.49
N LEU A 392 -1.83 -21.32 4.48
CA LEU A 392 -2.85 -22.32 4.20
C LEU A 392 -2.23 -23.69 3.90
N GLN A 393 -1.24 -23.77 3.01
CA GLN A 393 -0.55 -25.03 2.69
C GLN A 393 0.09 -25.67 3.92
N LEU A 394 0.75 -24.87 4.77
CA LEU A 394 1.34 -25.35 6.02
C LEU A 394 0.26 -25.82 7.00
N ALA A 395 -0.89 -25.17 7.04
CA ALA A 395 -2.00 -25.57 7.90
C ALA A 395 -2.62 -26.89 7.41
N VAL A 396 -2.84 -27.07 6.10
CA VAL A 396 -3.30 -28.34 5.52
C VAL A 396 -2.33 -29.47 5.87
N LYS A 397 -1.02 -29.27 5.65
CA LYS A 397 0.03 -30.26 5.96
C LYS A 397 0.20 -30.59 7.45
N ARG A 398 -0.35 -29.78 8.36
CA ARG A 398 -0.28 -30.03 9.80
C ARG A 398 -1.49 -30.82 10.31
N ILE A 399 -2.58 -30.81 9.55
CA ILE A 399 -3.84 -31.45 9.92
C ILE A 399 -3.94 -32.83 9.26
N GLY A 400 -3.54 -32.94 7.98
CA GLY A 400 -3.31 -34.22 7.31
C GLY A 400 -1.93 -34.76 7.61
#